data_AF-A0A1Q9XUH6-F1
#
_entry.id   AF-A0A1Q9XUH6-F1
#
_cell.length_a   1.000
_cell.length_b   1.000
_cell.length_c   1.000
_cell.angle_alpha   90.00
_cell.angle_beta   90.00
_cell.angle_gamma   90.00
#
_symmetry.space_group_name_H-M   'P 1'
#
loop_
_entity.id
_entity.type
_entity.pdbx_description
1 polymer ?
#
loop_
_entity_poly.entity_id
_entity_poly.type
_entity_poly.pdbx_seq_one_letter_code
_entity_poly.pdbx_strand_id
1 'polypeptide(L)'
;MTVKRAFLFIGLLVIAVGLFGVSVNDLFTRSASSSVVSESGDYLIENVPVRGWLVPFDDLAYLRITDKRDSNAVFRSPLYPRSAVDMSAHEDDVIVGIVWIDFYKRDQHFGIRMPEWRSHWLNSFISNTRYDIVGSD
;
A
#
# COMPACT_ATOMS: atom_id res chain seq x y z
N MET A 1 -24.25 37.25 -13.38
CA MET A 1 -23.46 36.17 -14.04
C MET A 1 -22.67 35.28 -13.05
N THR A 2 -22.50 35.67 -11.78
CA THR A 2 -21.68 34.98 -10.76
C THR A 2 -22.31 33.69 -10.20
N VAL A 3 -23.63 33.67 -9.97
CA VAL A 3 -24.32 32.50 -9.37
C VAL A 3 -24.29 31.26 -10.27
N LYS A 4 -24.54 31.42 -11.58
CA LYS A 4 -24.45 30.31 -12.55
C LYS A 4 -23.04 29.73 -12.65
N ARG A 5 -22.01 30.59 -12.54
CA ARG A 5 -20.60 30.16 -12.51
C ARG A 5 -20.29 29.40 -11.23
N ALA A 6 -20.77 29.86 -10.08
CA ALA A 6 -20.61 29.18 -8.80
C ALA A 6 -21.23 27.77 -8.82
N PHE A 7 -22.44 27.61 -9.34
CA PHE A 7 -23.07 26.29 -9.47
C PHE A 7 -22.29 25.35 -10.41
N LEU A 8 -21.74 25.86 -11.51
CA LEU A 8 -20.87 25.08 -12.38
C LEU A 8 -19.58 24.64 -11.66
N PHE A 9 -18.93 25.54 -10.92
CA PHE A 9 -17.73 25.20 -10.14
C PHE A 9 -18.02 24.16 -9.06
N ILE A 10 -19.13 24.30 -8.34
CA ILE A 10 -19.54 23.32 -7.32
C ILE A 10 -19.84 21.97 -7.98
N GLY A 11 -20.57 21.96 -9.10
CA GLY A 11 -20.84 20.72 -9.84
C GLY A 11 -19.56 20.03 -10.29
N LEU A 12 -18.59 20.78 -10.83
CA LEU A 12 -17.30 20.23 -11.25
C LEU A 12 -16.48 19.71 -10.06
N LEU A 13 -16.51 20.42 -8.92
CA LEU A 13 -15.85 19.97 -7.70
C LEU A 13 -16.43 18.64 -7.19
N VAL A 14 -17.76 18.52 -7.16
CA VAL A 14 -18.43 17.27 -6.74
C VAL A 14 -18.05 16.12 -7.66
N ILE A 15 -18.00 16.34 -8.97
CA ILE A 15 -17.56 15.33 -9.94
C ILE A 15 -16.10 14.95 -9.68
N ALA A 16 -15.21 15.94 -9.47
CA ALA A 16 -13.80 15.69 -9.20
C ALA A 16 -13.58 14.87 -7.93
N VAL A 17 -14.30 15.19 -6.83
CA VAL A 17 -14.25 14.44 -5.58
C VAL A 17 -14.82 13.03 -5.76
N GLY A 18 -15.91 12.88 -6.51
CA GLY A 18 -16.48 11.57 -6.82
C GLY A 18 -15.49 10.67 -7.59
N LEU A 19 -14.88 11.21 -8.65
CA LEU A 19 -13.86 10.50 -9.42
C LEU A 19 -12.62 10.15 -8.60
N PHE A 20 -12.20 11.06 -7.70
CA PHE A 20 -11.13 10.81 -6.76
C PHE A 20 -11.46 9.65 -5.82
N GLY A 21 -12.66 9.65 -5.23
CA GLY A 21 -13.13 8.58 -4.34
C GLY A 21 -13.18 7.21 -5.03
N VAL A 22 -13.69 7.14 -6.26
CA VAL A 22 -13.67 5.91 -7.07
C VAL A 22 -12.23 5.46 -7.32
N SER A 23 -11.35 6.39 -7.73
CA SER A 23 -9.95 6.07 -8.01
C SER A 23 -9.22 5.54 -6.78
N VAL A 24 -9.47 6.08 -5.59
CA VAL A 24 -8.90 5.60 -4.32
C VAL A 24 -9.47 4.22 -3.94
N ASN A 25 -10.78 4.03 -4.10
CA ASN A 25 -11.43 2.75 -3.82
C ASN A 25 -10.85 1.61 -4.69
N ASP A 26 -10.63 1.88 -5.97
CA ASP A 26 -10.01 0.94 -6.91
C ASP A 26 -8.59 0.53 -6.52
N LEU A 27 -7.88 1.32 -5.71
CA LEU A 27 -6.55 0.94 -5.18
C LEU A 27 -6.65 -0.06 -4.02
N PHE A 28 -7.76 -0.05 -3.29
CA PHE A 28 -7.98 -0.92 -2.14
C PHE A 28 -8.60 -2.27 -2.53
N THR A 29 -9.49 -2.27 -3.52
CA THR A 29 -10.17 -3.48 -4.00
C THR A 29 -9.36 -4.25 -5.06
N ARG A 30 -8.20 -3.72 -5.45
CA ARG A 30 -7.35 -4.31 -6.47
C ARG A 30 -6.81 -5.67 -6.03
N SER A 31 -6.82 -6.60 -6.97
CA SER A 31 -6.16 -7.90 -6.81
C SER A 31 -4.64 -7.75 -6.80
N ALA A 32 -3.98 -8.60 -6.01
CA ALA A 32 -2.54 -8.70 -6.00
C ALA A 32 -2.00 -9.16 -7.36
N SER A 33 -0.84 -8.65 -7.78
CA SER A 33 -0.14 -9.16 -8.96
C SER A 33 0.65 -10.43 -8.66
N SER A 34 1.10 -10.56 -7.42
CA SER A 34 1.82 -11.72 -6.92
C SER A 34 1.49 -11.91 -5.45
N SER A 35 1.53 -13.15 -5.01
CA SER A 35 1.24 -13.53 -3.64
C SER A 35 2.09 -14.72 -3.23
N VAL A 36 2.51 -14.73 -1.97
CA VAL A 36 3.26 -15.81 -1.36
C VAL A 36 2.68 -16.09 0.02
N VAL A 37 2.58 -17.36 0.37
CA VAL A 37 2.19 -17.77 1.72
C VAL A 37 3.46 -17.91 2.53
N SER A 38 3.45 -17.41 3.76
CA SER A 38 4.60 -17.50 4.66
C SER A 38 4.90 -18.95 5.04
N GLU A 39 6.08 -19.21 5.59
CA GLU A 39 6.53 -20.58 5.92
C GLU A 39 5.61 -21.30 6.91
N SER A 40 5.08 -20.56 7.90
CA SER A 40 4.10 -21.10 8.86
C SER A 40 2.73 -21.36 8.26
N GLY A 41 2.42 -20.75 7.11
CA GLY A 41 1.08 -20.76 6.51
C GLY A 41 0.13 -19.70 7.07
N ASP A 42 0.50 -19.05 8.18
CA ASP A 42 -0.34 -18.13 8.95
C ASP A 42 -0.52 -16.78 8.24
N TYR A 43 0.44 -16.39 7.41
CA TYR A 43 0.41 -15.11 6.70
C TYR A 43 0.28 -15.31 5.20
N LEU A 44 -0.58 -14.50 4.59
CA LEU A 44 -0.61 -14.31 3.15
C LEU A 44 0.02 -12.94 2.83
N ILE A 45 1.10 -12.96 2.06
CA ILE A 45 1.84 -11.77 1.66
C ILE A 45 1.53 -11.48 0.20
N GLU A 46 0.93 -10.34 -0.08
CA GLU A 46 0.48 -9.94 -1.40
C GLU A 46 1.13 -8.65 -1.86
N ASN A 47 1.63 -8.62 -3.09
CA ASN A 47 2.10 -7.41 -3.73
C ASN A 47 0.98 -6.82 -4.59
N VAL A 48 0.46 -5.67 -4.18
CA VAL A 48 -0.69 -5.04 -4.83
C VAL A 48 -0.21 -3.87 -5.68
N PRO A 49 -0.32 -3.96 -7.02
CA PRO A 49 0.13 -2.90 -7.91
C PRO A 49 -0.73 -1.66 -7.77
N VAL A 50 -0.13 -0.48 -7.65
CA VAL A 50 -0.83 0.80 -7.64
C VAL A 50 -0.66 1.45 -9.01
N ARG A 51 -1.76 1.48 -9.77
CA ARG A 51 -1.83 2.05 -11.12
C ARG A 51 -3.19 2.71 -11.31
N GLY A 52 -3.22 3.78 -12.09
CA GLY A 52 -4.45 4.47 -12.44
C GLY A 52 -4.23 5.97 -12.56
N TRP A 53 -5.31 6.74 -12.64
CA TRP A 53 -5.24 8.19 -12.83
C TRP A 53 -4.45 8.93 -11.73
N LEU A 54 -4.50 8.43 -10.49
CA LEU A 54 -3.76 9.02 -9.36
C LEU A 54 -2.26 8.70 -9.38
N VAL A 55 -1.85 7.69 -10.15
CA VAL A 55 -0.45 7.25 -10.30
C VAL A 55 -0.21 6.90 -11.78
N PRO A 56 -0.18 7.91 -12.67
CA PRO A 56 -0.16 7.67 -14.11
C PRO A 56 1.22 7.24 -14.62
N PHE A 57 2.31 7.61 -13.92
CA PHE A 57 3.69 7.42 -14.40
C PHE A 57 4.56 6.57 -13.49
N ASP A 58 4.15 6.33 -12.24
CA ASP A 58 4.97 5.57 -11.29
C ASP A 58 4.56 4.09 -11.29
N ASP A 59 5.54 3.19 -11.32
CA ASP A 59 5.29 1.76 -11.15
C ASP A 59 5.40 1.38 -9.68
N LEU A 60 4.36 1.75 -8.91
CA LEU A 60 4.32 1.54 -7.47
C LEU A 60 3.54 0.28 -7.09
N ALA A 61 3.83 -0.23 -5.92
CA ALA A 61 3.03 -1.24 -5.25
C ALA A 61 3.07 -1.03 -3.73
N TYR A 62 2.16 -1.69 -3.03
CA TYR A 62 2.25 -1.85 -1.58
C TYR A 62 2.15 -3.33 -1.23
N LEU A 63 2.70 -3.67 -0.08
CA LEU A 63 2.61 -5.00 0.49
C LEU A 63 1.35 -5.07 1.32
N ARG A 64 0.51 -6.06 1.05
CA ARG A 64 -0.67 -6.38 1.83
C ARG A 64 -0.42 -7.71 2.54
N ILE A 65 -0.28 -7.66 3.85
CA ILE A 65 -0.11 -8.85 4.69
C ILE A 65 -1.44 -9.14 5.37
N THR A 66 -1.94 -10.35 5.17
CA THR A 66 -3.15 -10.85 5.83
C THR A 66 -2.73 -11.88 6.88
N ASP A 67 -3.00 -11.63 8.15
CA ASP A 67 -2.84 -12.62 9.23
C ASP A 67 -4.10 -13.48 9.30
N LYS A 68 -3.99 -14.74 8.89
CA LYS A 68 -5.13 -15.67 8.83
C LYS A 68 -5.60 -16.12 10.21
N ARG A 69 -4.79 -15.93 11.26
CA ARG A 69 -5.13 -16.35 12.63
C ARG A 69 -6.00 -15.32 13.34
N ASP A 70 -5.72 -14.04 13.10
CA ASP A 70 -6.43 -12.92 13.75
C ASP A 70 -7.53 -12.34 12.86
N SER A 71 -8.61 -13.11 12.67
CA SER A 71 -9.80 -12.68 11.91
C SER A 71 -9.51 -12.17 10.48
N ASN A 72 -8.41 -12.60 9.85
CA ASN A 72 -7.93 -12.05 8.58
C ASN A 72 -7.59 -10.55 8.65
N ALA A 73 -6.91 -10.12 9.72
CA ALA A 73 -6.40 -8.76 9.85
C ALA A 73 -5.48 -8.41 8.66
N VAL A 74 -5.72 -7.25 8.04
CA VAL A 74 -5.01 -6.80 6.84
C VAL A 74 -4.14 -5.58 7.15
N PHE A 75 -2.84 -5.73 6.94
CA PHE A 75 -1.82 -4.70 7.12
C PHE A 75 -1.25 -4.27 5.77
N ARG A 76 -1.09 -2.97 5.57
CA ARG A 76 -0.62 -2.38 4.30
C ARG A 76 0.60 -1.50 4.53
N SER A 77 1.67 -1.86 3.84
CA SER A 77 2.92 -1.10 3.86
C SER A 77 2.75 0.27 3.18
N PRO A 78 3.69 1.21 3.39
CA PRO A 78 3.85 2.32 2.46
C PRO A 78 4.15 1.82 1.04
N LEU A 79 3.94 2.69 0.06
CA LEU A 79 4.26 2.43 -1.33
C LEU A 79 5.75 2.28 -1.54
N TYR A 80 6.11 1.40 -2.46
CA TYR A 80 7.47 1.19 -2.94
C TYR A 80 7.49 0.98 -4.47
N PRO A 81 8.63 1.20 -5.13
CA PRO A 81 8.81 0.83 -6.54
C PRO A 81 8.65 -0.67 -6.74
N ARG A 82 7.74 -1.11 -7.61
CA ARG A 82 7.44 -2.54 -7.78
C ARG A 82 8.62 -3.35 -8.27
N SER A 83 9.51 -2.75 -9.07
CA SER A 83 10.71 -3.39 -9.59
C SER A 83 11.81 -3.62 -8.55
N ALA A 84 11.72 -2.99 -7.38
CA ALA A 84 12.77 -3.02 -6.36
C ALA A 84 12.61 -4.18 -5.36
N VAL A 85 11.56 -5.00 -5.48
CA VAL A 85 11.22 -6.03 -4.50
C VAL A 85 11.13 -7.40 -5.14
N ASP A 86 11.78 -8.37 -4.51
CA ASP A 86 11.63 -9.80 -4.77
C ASP A 86 10.58 -10.36 -3.80
N MET A 87 9.65 -11.17 -4.31
CA MET A 87 8.58 -11.83 -3.54
C MET A 87 9.06 -13.03 -2.71
N SER A 88 10.36 -13.26 -2.65
CA SER A 88 10.97 -14.25 -1.76
C SER A 88 10.63 -13.91 -0.30
N ALA A 89 9.74 -14.70 0.28
CA ALA A 89 9.27 -14.53 1.64
C ALA A 89 10.29 -15.04 2.65
N HIS A 90 10.32 -14.39 3.80
CA HIS A 90 11.01 -14.87 5.00
C HIS A 90 10.12 -14.69 6.21
N GLU A 91 10.26 -15.62 7.14
CA GLU A 91 9.50 -15.62 8.39
C GLU A 91 10.37 -16.15 9.53
N ASP A 92 10.32 -15.46 10.67
CA ASP A 92 10.86 -15.93 11.94
C ASP A 92 9.87 -15.62 13.08
N ASP A 93 10.27 -15.82 14.34
CA ASP A 93 9.39 -15.59 15.49
C ASP A 93 8.97 -14.11 15.67
N VAL A 94 9.72 -13.17 15.08
CA VAL A 94 9.56 -11.72 15.27
C VAL A 94 8.98 -11.05 14.02
N ILE A 95 9.43 -11.46 12.83
CA ILE A 95 9.13 -10.81 11.56
C ILE A 95 8.52 -11.79 10.55
N VAL A 96 7.73 -11.23 9.64
CA VAL A 96 7.31 -11.87 8.40
C VAL A 96 7.39 -10.84 7.29
N GLY A 97 7.84 -11.21 6.10
CA GLY A 97 8.02 -10.22 5.06
C GLY A 97 8.61 -10.78 3.79
N ILE A 98 9.13 -9.88 2.98
CA ILE A 98 9.86 -10.18 1.75
C ILE A 98 11.12 -9.34 1.70
N VAL A 99 11.99 -9.58 0.73
CA VAL A 99 13.24 -8.84 0.59
C VAL A 99 13.00 -7.33 0.66
N TRP A 100 13.72 -6.65 1.57
CA TRP A 100 13.66 -5.21 1.88
C TRP A 100 12.46 -4.72 2.70
N ILE A 101 11.45 -5.55 2.96
CA ILE A 101 10.24 -5.15 3.70
C ILE A 101 9.93 -6.18 4.77
N ASP A 102 10.11 -5.78 6.02
CA ASP A 102 9.76 -6.59 7.19
C ASP A 102 8.46 -6.12 7.80
N PHE A 103 7.65 -7.04 8.29
CA PHE A 103 6.52 -6.76 9.16
C PHE A 103 6.77 -7.38 10.53
N TYR A 104 6.88 -6.54 11.54
CA TYR A 104 7.09 -6.96 12.92
C TYR A 104 5.78 -7.41 13.53
N LYS A 105 5.66 -8.71 13.82
CA LYS A 105 4.43 -9.38 14.24
C LYS A 105 3.87 -8.81 15.55
N ARG A 106 4.77 -8.50 16.51
CA ARG A 106 4.41 -8.03 17.86
C ARG A 106 3.85 -6.61 17.86
N ASP A 107 4.55 -5.70 17.19
CA ASP A 107 4.24 -4.27 17.21
C ASP A 107 3.39 -3.84 16.00
N GLN A 108 3.10 -4.79 15.09
CA GLN A 108 2.31 -4.61 13.88
C GLN A 108 2.74 -3.36 13.09
N HIS A 109 4.02 -3.30 12.72
CA HIS A 109 4.58 -2.21 11.93
C HIS A 109 5.51 -2.72 10.84
N PHE A 110 5.75 -1.90 9.82
CA PHE A 110 6.64 -2.23 8.71
C PHE A 110 8.02 -1.60 8.88
N GLY A 111 9.07 -2.40 8.72
CA GLY A 111 10.44 -1.92 8.51
C GLY A 111 10.77 -1.90 7.04
N ILE A 112 11.08 -0.72 6.49
CA ILE A 112 11.49 -0.55 5.10
C ILE A 112 13.00 -0.37 5.05
N ARG A 113 13.71 -1.38 4.52
CA ARG A 113 15.17 -1.39 4.37
C ARG A 113 15.65 -1.04 2.96
N MET A 114 14.73 -0.63 2.10
CA MET A 114 14.99 -0.40 0.68
C MET A 114 15.75 0.92 0.46
N PRO A 115 16.96 0.90 -0.15
CA PRO A 115 17.77 2.11 -0.33
C PRO A 115 17.13 3.18 -1.22
N GLU A 116 16.47 2.77 -2.30
CA GLU A 116 15.83 3.67 -3.27
C GLU A 116 14.40 4.06 -2.88
N TRP A 117 13.99 3.76 -1.64
CA TRP A 117 12.64 4.06 -1.19
C TRP A 117 12.42 5.57 -1.11
N ARG A 118 11.28 6.02 -1.64
CA ARG A 118 10.85 7.42 -1.58
C ARG A 118 9.44 7.50 -1.06
N SER A 119 9.21 8.44 -0.14
CA SER A 119 7.87 8.71 0.35
C SER A 119 6.96 9.17 -0.78
N HIS A 120 5.73 8.65 -0.81
CA HIS A 120 4.72 9.02 -1.78
C HIS A 120 3.47 9.52 -1.06
N TRP A 121 2.84 10.58 -1.57
CA TRP A 121 1.71 11.24 -0.89
C TRP A 121 0.50 10.31 -0.69
N LEU A 122 0.31 9.31 -1.57
CA LEU A 122 -0.74 8.30 -1.42
C LEU A 122 -0.54 7.38 -0.21
N ASN A 123 0.64 7.38 0.44
CA ASN A 123 0.87 6.61 1.66
C ASN A 123 -0.14 6.97 2.75
N SER A 124 -0.60 8.23 2.79
CA SER A 124 -1.63 8.71 3.73
C SER A 124 -2.99 8.02 3.57
N PHE A 125 -3.23 7.38 2.42
CA PHE A 125 -4.46 6.63 2.15
C PHE A 125 -4.20 5.12 2.18
N ILE A 126 -3.08 4.68 1.57
CA ILE A 126 -2.82 3.27 1.31
C ILE A 126 -2.26 2.56 2.55
N SER A 127 -1.30 3.18 3.23
CA SER A 127 -0.71 2.58 4.41
C SER A 127 -1.65 2.76 5.60
N ASN A 128 -2.04 1.66 6.22
CA ASN A 128 -2.86 1.67 7.44
C ASN A 128 -2.06 1.28 8.69
N THR A 129 -0.76 1.15 8.55
CA THR A 129 0.14 0.59 9.55
C THR A 129 1.32 1.54 9.72
N ARG A 130 1.83 1.66 10.94
CA ARG A 130 3.08 2.41 11.17
C ARG A 130 4.21 1.78 10.37
N TYR A 131 5.16 2.61 9.95
CA TYR A 131 6.34 2.14 9.25
C TYR A 131 7.56 2.99 9.61
N ASP A 132 8.71 2.34 9.62
CA ASP A 132 10.00 2.94 9.91
C ASP A 132 10.95 2.65 8.74
N ILE A 133 11.81 3.62 8.43
CA ILE A 133 12.84 3.50 7.42
C ILE A 133 14.10 3.01 8.14
N VAL A 134 14.44 1.75 7.95
CA VAL A 134 15.55 1.10 8.64
C VAL A 134 16.78 1.19 7.73
N GLY A 135 17.70 2.11 8.02
CA GLY A 135 18.96 2.25 7.27
C GLY A 135 19.29 3.65 6.73
N SER A 136 18.70 4.72 7.26
CA SER A 136 19.19 6.09 6.99
C SER A 136 20.04 6.61 8.15
N ASP A 137 21.26 6.07 8.27
CA ASP A 137 22.39 6.72 8.96
C ASP A 137 23.45 7.11 7.93
#